data_AF-A0A1U9JQ50-F1
#
_entry.id   AF-A0A1U9JQ50-F1
#
_cell.length_a   1.000
_cell.length_b   1.000
_cell.length_c   1.000
_cell.angle_alpha   90.00
_cell.angle_beta   90.00
_cell.angle_gamma   90.00
#
_symmetry.space_group_name_H-M   'P 1'
#
loop_
_entity.id
_entity.type
_entity.pdbx_description
1 polymer ?
#
loop_
_entity_poly.entity_id
_entity_poly.type
_entity_poly.pdbx_seq_one_letter_code
_entity_poly.pdbx_strand_id
1 'polypeptide(L)'
;MKPLSPRSRLKGDPFLPNRFIFGDAIDQHGIEEYEYLVHTEQPSFVCRLMHRAIPFDGADAEGFASAMLFDPEENVSYYTCNDGLAMTDFVFLGEGDSEPTAGKLQKICDEAVAAYWAIDEAYKKNPPELNEYGRRPRQLDPVQLEDNARLQAVAELARAARDALDTQERAPQLIAHTHTALHAGDPRVLAEALFALHDAPAARERLIDTARALIAQPEVARPDGSFIPYELWAMPLLYNTNHAGDCWFFPRLAELELVLQKTLGIPYGKGLHVSPTLFTPDMLYASGCQVLSQLAGMLDAGEAYIPGDITAMRSAYQEGKQRFVPRMTLNWIVFAVEHDSLDTTLLTEPKPVLDALMPVIEAALGEYIDYAEATLFMPEPLWRSLTTGTRASNQQRLAFTSTLLDKRIGLANVHAHIELMPAQGAFQLKLQGVDEQDNDTVETSFAWLMTPDIAPNREAALAELEAILQIHGIACDTYQDRLH
;
A
#
# COMPACT_ATOMS: atom_id res chain seq x y z
N MET A 1 -23.75 34.02 21.77
CA MET A 1 -22.47 33.29 21.70
C MET A 1 -21.35 34.32 21.58
N LYS A 2 -20.35 34.31 22.47
CA LYS A 2 -19.23 35.27 22.45
C LYS A 2 -18.21 34.85 21.38
N PRO A 3 -17.63 35.80 20.63
CA PRO A 3 -16.57 35.50 19.67
C PRO A 3 -15.27 35.14 20.40
N LEU A 4 -14.51 34.20 19.84
CA LEU A 4 -13.20 33.79 20.35
C LEU A 4 -12.17 34.93 20.20
N SER A 5 -11.27 35.02 21.18
CA SER A 5 -10.17 35.98 21.24
C SER A 5 -9.10 35.69 20.17
N PRO A 6 -8.44 36.69 19.55
CA PRO A 6 -7.39 36.50 18.53
C PRO A 6 -6.14 35.73 18.99
N ARG A 7 -6.10 35.25 20.23
CA ARG A 7 -4.99 34.50 20.83
C ARG A 7 -5.30 33.04 21.16
N SER A 8 -6.46 32.50 20.75
CA SER A 8 -6.73 31.07 20.92
C SER A 8 -6.01 30.26 19.83
N ARG A 9 -4.79 29.81 20.11
CA ARG A 9 -4.08 28.80 19.31
C ARG A 9 -4.70 27.42 19.58
N LEU A 10 -5.01 26.68 18.52
CA LEU A 10 -5.32 25.26 18.56
C LEU A 10 -4.11 24.48 19.11
N LYS A 11 -4.37 23.46 19.94
CA LYS A 11 -3.32 22.59 20.50
C LYS A 11 -2.88 21.59 19.43
N GLY A 12 -1.83 21.96 18.70
CA GLY A 12 -0.97 21.09 17.92
C GLY A 12 0.35 21.85 17.75
N ASP A 13 1.47 21.27 18.19
CA ASP A 13 2.79 21.64 17.66
C ASP A 13 3.13 20.57 16.63
N PRO A 14 3.73 20.94 15.47
CA PRO A 14 5.18 21.11 15.45
C PRO A 14 5.71 22.14 14.40
N PHE A 15 6.70 22.95 14.80
CA PHE A 15 7.51 23.87 13.98
C PHE A 15 6.77 24.92 13.12
N LEU A 16 6.90 26.19 13.53
CA LEU A 16 6.76 27.37 12.65
C LEU A 16 7.66 27.19 11.41
N PRO A 17 7.40 27.84 10.25
CA PRO A 17 8.37 27.84 9.15
C PRO A 17 9.70 28.29 9.73
N ASN A 18 10.63 27.34 9.85
CA ASN A 18 11.87 27.54 10.55
C ASN A 18 12.67 28.50 9.68
N ARG A 19 13.18 29.59 10.25
CA ARG A 19 13.98 30.57 9.50
C ARG A 19 15.24 29.95 8.86
N PHE A 20 15.58 28.73 9.25
CA PHE A 20 16.63 27.89 8.67
C PHE A 20 16.00 26.65 8.03
N ILE A 21 16.27 26.43 6.75
CA ILE A 21 15.88 25.23 6.00
C ILE A 21 17.18 24.54 5.58
N PHE A 22 17.34 23.29 5.98
CA PHE A 22 18.47 22.43 5.58
C PHE A 22 18.00 21.48 4.49
N GLY A 23 18.83 21.21 3.49
CA GLY A 23 18.49 20.30 2.42
C GLY A 23 19.69 19.69 1.73
N ASP A 24 19.48 18.50 1.18
CA ASP A 24 20.45 17.77 0.38
C ASP A 24 20.19 17.99 -1.12
N ALA A 25 21.25 17.90 -1.92
CA ALA A 25 21.13 17.86 -3.38
C ALA A 25 21.50 16.48 -3.91
N ILE A 26 20.81 16.05 -4.97
CA ILE A 26 21.11 14.81 -5.69
C ILE A 26 21.53 15.18 -7.10
N ASP A 27 22.71 14.72 -7.50
CA ASP A 27 23.20 14.82 -8.87
C ASP A 27 23.18 13.45 -9.57
N GLN A 28 23.72 13.38 -10.79
CA GLN A 28 23.80 12.14 -11.58
C GLN A 28 24.71 11.06 -10.96
N HIS A 29 25.48 11.39 -9.91
CA HIS A 29 26.41 10.51 -9.20
C HIS A 29 25.93 10.14 -7.78
N GLY A 30 24.88 10.77 -7.26
CA GLY A 30 24.27 10.46 -5.98
C GLY A 30 23.96 11.71 -5.16
N ILE A 31 23.87 11.54 -3.84
CA ILE A 31 23.78 12.69 -2.91
C ILE A 31 25.11 13.44 -2.97
N GLU A 32 25.06 14.76 -3.15
CA GLU A 32 26.25 15.61 -3.17
C GLU A 32 27.01 15.54 -1.83
N GLU A 33 28.32 15.82 -1.84
CA GLU A 33 29.12 15.91 -0.62
C GLU A 33 28.76 17.13 0.27
N TYR A 34 27.93 18.03 -0.25
CA TYR A 34 27.52 19.26 0.38
C TYR A 34 26.04 19.22 0.75
N GLU A 35 25.73 19.75 1.91
CA GLU A 35 24.37 20.12 2.29
C GLU A 35 24.15 21.60 2.00
N TYR A 36 22.89 22.04 2.01
CA TYR A 36 22.50 23.41 1.72
C TYR A 36 21.69 23.98 2.88
N LEU A 37 21.99 25.23 3.23
CA LEU A 37 21.23 26.00 4.21
C LEU A 37 20.58 27.20 3.51
N VAL A 38 19.28 27.35 3.70
CA VAL A 38 18.52 28.55 3.34
C VAL A 38 18.11 29.29 4.60
N HIS A 39 18.52 30.55 4.72
CA HIS A 39 18.02 31.47 5.73
C HIS A 39 16.96 32.38 5.12
N THR A 40 15.72 32.30 5.63
CA THR A 40 14.55 32.95 5.00
C THR A 40 14.24 34.34 5.56
N GLU A 41 14.88 34.76 6.65
CA GLU A 41 14.74 36.10 7.24
C GLU A 41 15.82 37.05 6.74
N GLN A 42 15.62 38.37 6.85
CA GLN A 42 16.63 39.36 6.42
C GLN A 42 17.84 39.39 7.37
N PRO A 43 19.09 39.18 6.89
CA PRO A 43 19.51 38.99 5.49
C PRO A 43 19.19 37.58 4.98
N SER A 44 18.42 37.48 3.90
CA SER A 44 18.05 36.18 3.33
C SER A 44 19.19 35.66 2.46
N PHE A 45 19.60 34.42 2.65
CA PHE A 45 20.69 33.83 1.88
C PHE A 45 20.55 32.33 1.71
N VAL A 46 21.31 31.81 0.75
CA VAL A 46 21.59 30.39 0.57
C VAL A 46 23.10 30.20 0.71
N CYS A 47 23.53 29.13 1.39
CA CYS A 47 24.94 28.76 1.47
C CYS A 47 25.08 27.24 1.47
N ARG A 48 26.29 26.76 1.18
CA ARG A 48 26.67 25.36 1.36
C ARG A 48 27.10 25.10 2.78
N LEU A 49 26.81 23.91 3.29
CA LEU A 49 27.20 23.40 4.58
C LEU A 49 28.11 22.17 4.39
N MET A 50 29.18 22.11 5.18
CA MET A 50 30.23 21.10 5.10
C MET A 50 30.57 20.55 6.48
N HIS A 51 30.77 19.24 6.57
CA HIS A 51 31.34 18.56 7.73
C HIS A 51 32.87 18.59 7.66
N ARG A 52 33.45 19.77 7.86
CA ARG A 52 34.90 19.99 7.77
C ARG A 52 35.36 20.97 8.83
N ALA A 53 36.35 20.56 9.62
CA ALA A 53 37.06 21.46 10.53
C ALA A 53 38.00 22.38 9.73
N ILE A 54 37.72 23.69 9.73
CA ILE A 54 38.60 24.72 9.18
C ILE A 54 39.29 25.42 10.35
N PRO A 55 40.64 25.50 10.40
CA PRO A 55 41.36 26.15 11.49
C PRO A 55 40.98 27.63 11.65
N PHE A 56 40.78 28.09 12.89
CA PHE A 56 40.56 29.50 13.25
C PHE A 56 41.04 29.80 14.67
N ASP A 57 41.25 31.08 14.96
CA ASP A 57 41.64 31.54 16.31
C ASP A 57 40.50 31.30 17.31
N GLY A 58 40.71 30.38 18.25
CA GLY A 58 39.70 29.97 19.23
C GLY A 58 39.13 28.57 18.99
N ALA A 59 39.59 27.84 17.97
CA ALA A 59 39.17 26.46 17.71
C ALA A 59 39.39 25.51 18.91
N ASP A 60 40.45 25.73 19.70
CA ASP A 60 40.79 24.91 20.87
C ASP A 60 40.04 25.33 22.16
N ALA A 61 39.05 26.22 22.08
CA ALA A 61 38.29 26.66 23.25
C ALA A 61 37.44 25.52 23.84
N GLU A 62 37.33 25.47 25.18
CA GLU A 62 36.49 24.47 25.89
C GLU A 62 34.97 24.66 25.65
N GLY A 63 34.54 25.81 25.15
CA GLY A 63 33.14 26.11 24.82
C GLY A 63 32.95 26.38 23.33
N PHE A 64 31.69 26.51 22.88
CA PHE A 64 31.37 26.80 21.48
C PHE A 64 32.06 28.10 21.02
N ALA A 65 32.82 28.00 19.92
CA ALA A 65 33.54 29.09 19.31
C ALA A 65 33.37 29.02 17.79
N SER A 66 33.25 30.19 17.16
CA SER A 66 33.11 30.31 15.72
C SER A 66 33.84 31.53 15.18
N ALA A 67 34.04 31.57 13.87
CA ALA A 67 34.63 32.71 13.17
C ALA A 67 34.11 32.82 11.74
N MET A 68 34.06 34.06 11.24
CA MET A 68 33.99 34.34 9.81
C MET A 68 35.40 34.56 9.27
N LEU A 69 35.79 33.75 8.29
CA LEU A 69 37.05 33.82 7.59
C LEU A 69 36.82 34.31 6.17
N PHE A 70 37.83 34.93 5.57
CA PHE A 70 37.83 35.33 4.17
C PHE A 70 39.07 34.76 3.51
N ASP A 71 38.87 34.00 2.45
CA ASP A 71 39.95 33.49 1.61
C ASP A 71 40.17 34.47 0.44
N PRO A 72 41.30 35.20 0.40
CA PRO A 72 41.58 36.16 -0.66
C PRO A 72 41.97 35.50 -1.99
N GLU A 73 42.39 34.23 -2.01
CA GLU A 73 42.78 33.51 -3.23
C GLU A 73 41.54 33.06 -4.01
N GLU A 74 40.56 32.50 -3.31
CA GLU A 74 39.28 32.05 -3.88
C GLU A 74 38.21 33.16 -3.89
N ASN A 75 38.45 34.26 -3.17
CA ASN A 75 37.48 35.36 -2.96
C ASN A 75 36.16 34.87 -2.35
N VAL A 76 36.24 33.94 -1.39
CA VAL A 76 35.10 33.31 -0.72
C VAL A 76 35.15 33.56 0.79
N SER A 77 33.98 33.81 1.39
CA SER A 77 33.83 33.92 2.84
C SER A 77 33.36 32.58 3.43
N TYR A 78 34.01 32.17 4.51
CA TYR A 78 33.69 30.95 5.24
C TYR A 78 33.20 31.29 6.64
N TYR A 79 32.17 30.59 7.08
CA TYR A 79 31.90 30.42 8.50
C TYR A 79 32.52 29.10 8.95
N THR A 80 33.12 29.07 10.15
CA THR A 80 33.66 27.85 10.77
C THR A 80 33.37 27.85 12.28
N CYS A 81 33.20 26.68 12.86
CA CYS A 81 33.10 26.49 14.30
C CYS A 81 33.88 25.26 14.80
N ASN A 82 34.13 25.21 16.11
CA ASN A 82 34.82 24.09 16.75
C ASN A 82 33.99 22.81 16.86
N ASP A 83 32.73 22.83 16.43
CA ASP A 83 31.86 21.66 16.30
C ASP A 83 32.06 20.88 14.98
N GLY A 84 32.99 21.31 14.12
CA GLY A 84 33.34 20.61 12.88
C GLY A 84 32.42 20.89 11.70
N LEU A 85 31.55 21.90 11.80
CA LEU A 85 30.74 22.42 10.70
C LEU A 85 31.35 23.70 10.11
N ALA A 86 31.25 23.82 8.79
CA ALA A 86 31.62 25.01 8.06
C ALA A 86 30.53 25.39 7.04
N MET A 87 30.36 26.68 6.76
CA MET A 87 29.46 27.17 5.73
C MET A 87 30.20 28.06 4.75
N THR A 88 29.88 27.96 3.46
CA THR A 88 30.57 28.66 2.36
C THR A 88 29.60 29.04 1.24
N ASP A 89 30.08 29.78 0.24
CA ASP A 89 29.32 30.14 -0.97
C ASP A 89 28.00 30.88 -0.65
N PHE A 90 28.07 31.89 0.21
CA PHE A 90 26.92 32.70 0.59
C PHE A 90 26.37 33.50 -0.60
N VAL A 91 25.12 33.24 -0.97
CA VAL A 91 24.36 33.97 -1.97
C VAL A 91 23.21 34.71 -1.29
N PHE A 92 23.29 36.04 -1.22
CA PHE A 92 22.26 36.88 -0.61
C PHE A 92 21.13 37.19 -1.59
N LEU A 93 19.88 37.03 -1.15
CA LEU A 93 18.67 37.06 -1.99
C LEU A 93 17.83 38.37 -1.82
N GLY A 94 18.47 39.52 -1.58
CA GLY A 94 17.79 40.81 -1.34
C GLY A 94 18.20 41.94 -2.32
N GLU A 95 17.44 43.05 -2.32
CA GLU A 95 17.80 44.28 -3.05
C GLU A 95 18.71 45.19 -2.18
N GLY A 96 19.85 45.64 -2.74
CA GLY A 96 20.70 46.77 -2.30
C GLY A 96 20.99 46.94 -0.79
N ASP A 97 22.26 46.73 -0.38
CA ASP A 97 22.75 46.77 1.02
C ASP A 97 22.21 45.64 1.95
N SER A 98 21.72 44.54 1.37
CA SER A 98 21.28 43.36 2.12
C SER A 98 22.42 42.47 2.63
N GLU A 99 23.68 42.77 2.31
CA GLU A 99 24.84 42.02 2.81
C GLU A 99 25.07 42.32 4.31
N PRO A 100 25.02 41.31 5.19
CA PRO A 100 25.30 41.50 6.60
C PRO A 100 26.76 41.83 6.87
N THR A 101 27.00 42.50 8.00
CA THR A 101 28.34 42.55 8.58
C THR A 101 28.79 41.15 9.01
N ALA A 102 30.09 40.88 8.98
CA ALA A 102 30.66 39.59 9.37
C ALA A 102 30.16 39.12 10.75
N GLY A 103 30.09 40.01 11.74
CA GLY A 103 29.58 39.67 13.07
C GLY A 103 28.07 39.38 13.11
N LYS A 104 27.27 40.00 12.23
CA LYS A 104 25.84 39.69 12.12
C LYS A 104 25.63 38.34 11.43
N LEU A 105 26.40 38.06 10.39
CA LEU A 105 26.35 36.77 9.68
C LEU A 105 26.81 35.63 10.58
N GLN A 106 27.93 35.81 11.29
CA GLN A 106 28.45 34.84 12.26
C GLN A 106 27.38 34.42 13.27
N LYS A 107 26.68 35.40 13.86
CA LYS A 107 25.62 35.12 14.84
C LYS A 107 24.46 34.31 14.24
N ILE A 108 24.08 34.61 12.99
CA ILE A 108 23.03 33.85 12.29
C ILE A 108 23.50 32.42 12.03
N CYS A 109 24.75 32.23 11.63
CA CYS A 109 25.36 30.91 11.45
C CYS A 109 25.48 30.13 12.77
N ASP A 110 25.83 30.76 13.89
CA ASP A 110 25.85 30.14 15.23
C ASP A 110 24.46 29.59 15.59
N GLU A 111 23.42 30.39 15.35
CA GLU A 111 22.03 30.01 15.58
C GLU A 111 21.58 28.88 14.64
N ALA A 112 22.08 28.86 13.41
CA ALA A 112 21.83 27.77 12.46
C ALA A 112 22.53 26.47 12.88
N VAL A 113 23.77 26.52 13.38
CA VAL A 113 24.50 25.34 13.90
C VAL A 113 23.75 24.74 15.10
N ALA A 114 23.27 25.57 16.02
CA ALA A 114 22.47 25.09 17.14
C ALA A 114 21.15 24.43 16.68
N ALA A 115 20.50 24.99 15.67
CA ALA A 115 19.29 24.41 15.09
C ALA A 115 19.59 23.09 14.36
N TYR A 116 20.68 23.02 13.60
CA TYR A 116 21.14 21.83 12.90
C TYR A 116 21.38 20.67 13.88
N TRP A 117 22.15 20.90 14.95
CA TRP A 117 22.39 19.87 15.96
C TRP A 117 21.16 19.50 16.77
N ALA A 118 20.23 20.43 17.00
CA ALA A 118 18.95 20.10 17.64
C ALA A 118 18.09 19.18 16.75
N ILE A 119 18.14 19.37 15.44
CA ILE A 119 17.47 18.51 14.44
C ILE A 119 18.16 17.14 14.39
N ASP A 120 19.49 17.09 14.30
CA ASP A 120 20.27 15.85 14.33
C ASP A 120 20.06 15.05 15.64
N GLU A 121 20.05 15.71 16.81
CA GLU A 121 19.70 15.09 18.09
C GLU A 121 18.25 14.59 18.12
N ALA A 122 17.31 15.30 17.47
CA ALA A 122 15.94 14.84 17.34
C ALA A 122 15.82 13.60 16.43
N TYR A 123 16.59 13.54 15.34
CA TYR A 123 16.72 12.36 14.48
C TYR A 123 17.41 11.20 15.20
N LYS A 124 18.39 11.46 16.07
CA LYS A 124 19.05 10.43 16.89
C LYS A 124 18.17 9.90 18.03
N LYS A 125 17.31 10.74 18.61
CA LYS A 125 16.34 10.36 19.67
C LYS A 125 15.09 9.70 19.13
N ASN A 126 14.70 10.04 17.91
CA ASN A 126 13.70 9.37 17.10
C ASN A 126 14.40 8.75 15.89
N PRO A 127 15.27 7.73 16.08
CA PRO A 127 15.78 7.01 14.92
C PRO A 127 14.56 6.57 14.12
N PRO A 128 14.58 6.59 12.77
CA PRO A 128 13.62 5.79 12.03
C PRO A 128 13.75 4.39 12.65
N GLU A 129 12.71 3.96 13.36
CA GLU A 129 12.63 2.57 13.80
C GLU A 129 12.57 1.79 12.49
N LEU A 130 13.73 1.46 11.92
CA LEU A 130 13.94 0.22 11.22
C LEU A 130 13.65 -0.82 12.28
N ASN A 131 12.36 -1.08 12.49
CA ASN A 131 11.93 -2.24 13.21
C ASN A 131 12.51 -3.46 12.49
N GLU A 132 12.45 -4.61 13.15
CA GLU A 132 12.75 -5.93 12.57
C GLU A 132 12.04 -6.22 11.23
N TYR A 133 11.14 -5.33 10.76
CA TYR A 133 10.29 -5.49 9.60
C TYR A 133 10.60 -4.58 8.42
N GLY A 134 11.57 -3.67 8.53
CA GLY A 134 11.92 -2.69 7.49
C GLY A 134 10.84 -1.65 7.16
N ARG A 135 9.63 -1.78 7.74
CA ARG A 135 8.46 -0.91 7.55
C ARG A 135 7.63 -0.86 8.83
N ARG A 136 7.10 0.31 9.19
CA ARG A 136 6.28 0.48 10.41
C ARG A 136 4.87 -0.11 10.23
N PRO A 137 4.45 -1.13 11.00
CA PRO A 137 3.11 -1.69 10.90
C PRO A 137 2.09 -0.65 11.35
N ARG A 138 1.00 -0.54 10.58
CA ARG A 138 -0.10 0.37 10.86
C ARG A 138 -1.43 -0.30 10.55
N GLN A 139 -2.30 -0.29 11.55
CA GLN A 139 -3.69 -0.70 11.41
C GLN A 139 -4.53 0.50 10.95
N LEU A 140 -5.49 0.24 10.06
CA LEU A 140 -6.48 1.23 9.64
C LEU A 140 -7.78 0.96 10.40
N ASP A 141 -8.04 1.77 11.41
CA ASP A 141 -9.29 1.68 12.16
C ASP A 141 -10.43 2.29 11.31
N PRO A 142 -11.54 1.57 11.10
CA PRO A 142 -12.67 2.11 10.36
C PRO A 142 -13.25 3.30 11.11
N VAL A 143 -13.34 4.44 10.41
CA VAL A 143 -14.02 5.63 10.90
C VAL A 143 -15.52 5.38 10.81
N GLN A 144 -16.26 5.67 11.87
CA GLN A 144 -17.72 5.63 11.82
C GLN A 144 -18.22 7.07 11.78
N LEU A 145 -18.77 7.46 10.63
CA LEU A 145 -19.48 8.73 10.52
C LEU A 145 -20.80 8.65 11.29
N GLU A 146 -21.17 9.79 11.87
CA GLU A 146 -22.51 10.01 12.42
C GLU A 146 -23.58 9.81 11.33
N ASP A 147 -24.73 9.27 11.71
CA ASP A 147 -25.77 8.81 10.77
C ASP A 147 -26.18 9.88 9.74
N ASN A 148 -26.38 11.13 10.18
CA ASN A 148 -26.77 12.22 9.28
C ASN A 148 -25.66 12.58 8.28
N ALA A 149 -24.40 12.58 8.72
CA ALA A 149 -23.26 12.88 7.86
C ALA A 149 -23.03 11.76 6.84
N ARG A 150 -23.19 10.50 7.27
CA ARG A 150 -23.15 9.32 6.40
C ARG A 150 -24.26 9.39 5.34
N LEU A 151 -25.52 9.60 5.75
CA LEU A 151 -26.65 9.68 4.82
C LEU A 151 -26.47 10.81 3.79
N GLN A 152 -25.94 11.95 4.22
CA GLN A 152 -25.62 13.06 3.31
C GLN A 152 -24.53 12.65 2.32
N ALA A 153 -23.42 12.07 2.78
CA ALA A 153 -22.33 11.62 1.92
C ALA A 153 -22.79 10.56 0.91
N VAL A 154 -23.62 9.61 1.35
CA VAL A 154 -24.25 8.58 0.50
C VAL A 154 -25.11 9.23 -0.60
N ALA A 155 -25.97 10.18 -0.21
CA ALA A 155 -26.85 10.88 -1.15
C ALA A 155 -26.06 11.73 -2.17
N GLU A 156 -25.02 12.43 -1.72
CA GLU A 156 -24.14 13.23 -2.57
C GLU A 156 -23.37 12.36 -3.57
N LEU A 157 -22.79 11.24 -3.11
CA LEU A 157 -22.06 10.31 -3.96
C LEU A 157 -22.98 9.65 -5.00
N ALA A 158 -24.15 9.17 -4.58
CA ALA A 158 -25.13 8.57 -5.50
C ALA A 158 -25.67 9.59 -6.51
N ARG A 159 -25.85 10.86 -6.11
CA ARG A 159 -26.23 11.93 -7.03
C ARG A 159 -25.10 12.22 -8.02
N ALA A 160 -23.87 12.37 -7.57
CA ALA A 160 -22.71 12.61 -8.43
C ALA A 160 -22.54 11.49 -9.48
N ALA A 161 -22.80 10.23 -9.10
CA ALA A 161 -22.76 9.10 -10.03
C ALA A 161 -23.83 9.19 -11.12
N ARG A 162 -25.07 9.58 -10.77
CA ARG A 162 -26.14 9.81 -11.75
C ARG A 162 -25.81 10.98 -12.67
N ASP A 163 -25.39 12.09 -12.08
CA ASP A 163 -25.08 13.33 -12.80
C ASP A 163 -23.90 13.14 -13.79
N ALA A 164 -22.92 12.30 -13.46
CA ALA A 164 -21.80 11.98 -14.33
C ALA A 164 -22.19 11.20 -15.60
N LEU A 165 -23.38 10.63 -15.67
CA LEU A 165 -23.90 10.03 -16.90
C LEU A 165 -24.39 11.07 -17.91
N ASP A 166 -24.89 12.22 -17.42
CA ASP A 166 -25.52 13.22 -18.27
C ASP A 166 -24.48 13.97 -19.13
N THR A 167 -23.32 14.30 -18.54
CA THR A 167 -22.27 15.09 -19.19
C THR A 167 -20.87 14.77 -18.67
N GLN A 168 -19.88 14.75 -19.56
CA GLN A 168 -18.48 14.50 -19.22
C GLN A 168 -17.90 15.57 -18.26
N GLU A 169 -18.43 16.80 -18.28
CA GLU A 169 -18.05 17.89 -17.37
C GLU A 169 -18.29 17.59 -15.89
N ARG A 170 -19.18 16.65 -15.57
CA ARG A 170 -19.50 16.26 -14.19
C ARG A 170 -18.67 15.08 -13.67
N ALA A 171 -17.85 14.46 -14.52
CA ALA A 171 -16.95 13.38 -14.11
C ALA A 171 -15.97 13.76 -12.97
N PRO A 172 -15.37 14.98 -12.94
CA PRO A 172 -14.49 15.37 -11.84
C PRO A 172 -15.17 15.41 -10.47
N GLN A 173 -16.48 15.73 -10.42
CA GLN A 173 -17.23 15.73 -9.16
C GLN A 173 -17.42 14.31 -8.63
N LEU A 174 -17.74 13.35 -9.51
CA LEU A 174 -17.81 11.95 -9.14
C LEU A 174 -16.45 11.45 -8.62
N ILE A 175 -15.35 11.79 -9.30
CA ILE A 175 -13.99 11.42 -8.88
C ILE A 175 -13.71 11.97 -7.48
N ALA A 176 -13.95 13.26 -7.24
CA ALA A 176 -13.70 13.89 -5.95
C ALA A 176 -14.53 13.25 -4.82
N HIS A 177 -15.84 13.05 -5.03
CA HIS A 177 -16.71 12.41 -4.03
C HIS A 177 -16.32 10.95 -3.76
N THR A 178 -15.93 10.21 -4.80
CA THR A 178 -15.48 8.81 -4.66
C THR A 178 -14.17 8.75 -3.88
N HIS A 179 -13.21 9.62 -4.20
CA HIS A 179 -11.96 9.74 -3.46
C HIS A 179 -12.22 10.09 -1.99
N THR A 180 -13.08 11.06 -1.70
CA THR A 180 -13.48 11.37 -0.32
C THR A 180 -14.09 10.15 0.38
N ALA A 181 -14.98 9.39 -0.28
CA ALA A 181 -15.60 8.21 0.33
C ALA A 181 -14.57 7.12 0.66
N LEU A 182 -13.62 6.86 -0.23
CA LEU A 182 -12.54 5.89 -0.01
C LEU A 182 -11.60 6.32 1.12
N HIS A 183 -11.30 7.62 1.25
CA HIS A 183 -10.34 8.13 2.24
C HIS A 183 -10.96 8.57 3.57
N ALA A 184 -12.29 8.80 3.64
CA ALA A 184 -12.99 9.17 4.88
C ALA A 184 -12.97 8.04 5.92
N GLY A 185 -12.69 6.80 5.50
CA GLY A 185 -12.51 5.65 6.39
C GLY A 185 -13.79 4.97 6.84
N ASP A 186 -14.98 5.45 6.43
CA ASP A 186 -16.26 4.77 6.67
C ASP A 186 -16.66 3.93 5.46
N PRO A 187 -16.40 2.60 5.47
CA PRO A 187 -16.64 1.73 4.33
C PRO A 187 -18.12 1.65 3.92
N ARG A 188 -19.04 2.07 4.80
CA ARG A 188 -20.48 2.04 4.56
C ARG A 188 -20.92 3.07 3.52
N VAL A 189 -20.23 4.20 3.38
CA VAL A 189 -20.64 5.27 2.46
C VAL A 189 -20.69 4.78 1.02
N LEU A 190 -19.63 4.12 0.55
CA LEU A 190 -19.56 3.58 -0.81
C LEU A 190 -20.57 2.44 -1.00
N ALA A 191 -20.64 1.52 -0.05
CA ALA A 191 -21.56 0.38 -0.11
C ALA A 191 -23.04 0.80 -0.15
N GLU A 192 -23.45 1.75 0.70
CA GLU A 192 -24.82 2.27 0.73
C GLU A 192 -25.14 3.12 -0.50
N ALA A 193 -24.17 3.86 -1.05
CA ALA A 193 -24.37 4.60 -2.30
C ALA A 193 -24.59 3.66 -3.48
N LEU A 194 -23.81 2.57 -3.57
CA LEU A 194 -24.01 1.52 -4.59
C LEU A 194 -25.36 0.84 -4.44
N PHE A 195 -25.82 0.61 -3.21
CA PHE A 195 -27.16 0.08 -2.94
C PHE A 195 -28.26 1.07 -3.36
N ALA A 196 -28.11 2.36 -3.06
CA ALA A 196 -29.05 3.41 -3.46
C ALA A 196 -29.13 3.63 -4.99
N LEU A 197 -28.20 3.06 -5.75
CA LEU A 197 -28.16 3.07 -7.21
C LEU A 197 -28.70 1.77 -7.83
N HIS A 198 -29.37 0.90 -7.06
CA HIS A 198 -29.95 -0.34 -7.57
C HIS A 198 -30.86 -0.13 -8.79
N ASP A 199 -31.71 0.91 -8.76
CA ASP A 199 -32.61 1.26 -9.87
C ASP A 199 -31.93 2.03 -11.03
N ALA A 200 -30.62 2.28 -10.94
CA ALA A 200 -29.83 3.04 -11.90
C ALA A 200 -28.51 2.31 -12.25
N PRO A 201 -28.57 1.16 -12.94
CA PRO A 201 -27.41 0.27 -13.14
C PRO A 201 -26.24 0.96 -13.85
N ALA A 202 -26.49 1.82 -14.84
CA ALA A 202 -25.42 2.56 -15.52
C ALA A 202 -24.65 3.51 -14.57
N ALA A 203 -25.34 4.15 -13.63
CA ALA A 203 -24.71 5.05 -12.67
C ALA A 203 -23.95 4.26 -11.61
N ARG A 204 -24.50 3.11 -11.21
CA ARG A 204 -23.84 2.15 -10.32
C ARG A 204 -22.52 1.66 -10.91
N GLU A 205 -22.52 1.18 -12.16
CA GLU A 205 -21.30 0.74 -12.85
C GLU A 205 -20.29 1.89 -12.98
N ARG A 206 -20.76 3.10 -13.31
CA ARG A 206 -19.88 4.28 -13.39
C ARG A 206 -19.18 4.60 -12.06
N LEU A 207 -19.89 4.46 -10.93
CA LEU A 207 -19.31 4.62 -9.59
C LEU A 207 -18.29 3.51 -9.28
N ILE A 208 -18.61 2.25 -9.62
CA ILE A 208 -17.69 1.11 -9.45
C ILE A 208 -16.41 1.34 -10.24
N ASP A 209 -16.51 1.70 -11.52
CA ASP A 209 -15.35 1.95 -12.38
C ASP A 209 -14.50 3.11 -11.86
N THR A 210 -15.13 4.17 -11.36
CA THR A 210 -14.41 5.31 -10.78
C THR A 210 -13.67 4.90 -9.51
N ALA A 211 -14.31 4.14 -8.63
CA ALA A 211 -13.68 3.67 -7.40
C ALA A 211 -12.55 2.66 -7.70
N ARG A 212 -12.74 1.77 -8.68
CA ARG A 212 -11.71 0.85 -9.16
C ARG A 212 -10.49 1.60 -9.71
N ALA A 213 -10.70 2.65 -10.49
CA ALA A 213 -9.62 3.48 -11.03
C ALA A 213 -8.84 4.17 -9.90
N LEU A 214 -9.52 4.79 -8.94
CA LEU A 214 -8.89 5.49 -7.82
C LEU A 214 -8.08 4.55 -6.90
N ILE A 215 -8.57 3.33 -6.67
CA ILE A 215 -7.81 2.32 -5.92
C ILE A 215 -6.60 1.81 -6.73
N ALA A 216 -6.78 1.56 -8.02
CA ALA A 216 -5.70 1.04 -8.87
C ALA A 216 -4.62 2.08 -9.18
N GLN A 217 -4.96 3.36 -9.20
CA GLN A 217 -4.05 4.47 -9.54
C GLN A 217 -4.10 5.56 -8.46
N PRO A 218 -3.61 5.28 -7.24
CA PRO A 218 -3.64 6.25 -6.16
C PRO A 218 -2.64 7.39 -6.39
N GLU A 219 -3.06 8.62 -6.09
CA GLU A 219 -2.19 9.79 -6.03
C GLU A 219 -1.71 10.00 -4.59
N VAL A 220 -0.40 9.88 -4.36
CA VAL A 220 0.19 10.03 -3.03
C VAL A 220 0.69 11.44 -2.83
N ALA A 221 0.11 12.14 -1.85
CA ALA A 221 0.57 13.45 -1.41
C ALA A 221 1.66 13.28 -0.34
N ARG A 222 2.86 13.82 -0.59
CA ARG A 222 3.97 13.80 0.36
C ARG A 222 3.97 15.04 1.27
N PRO A 223 4.64 14.99 2.44
CA PRO A 223 4.72 16.13 3.36
C PRO A 223 5.37 17.39 2.75
N ASP A 224 6.20 17.23 1.73
CA ASP A 224 6.83 18.32 0.97
C ASP A 224 5.87 19.00 -0.02
N GLY A 225 4.63 18.52 -0.14
CA GLY A 225 3.60 19.02 -1.06
C GLY A 225 3.71 18.46 -2.48
N SER A 226 4.65 17.55 -2.74
CA SER A 226 4.71 16.82 -4.01
C SER A 226 3.60 15.76 -4.08
N PHE A 227 3.17 15.48 -5.31
CA PHE A 227 2.22 14.41 -5.59
C PHE A 227 2.89 13.40 -6.50
N ILE A 228 2.86 12.14 -6.11
CA ILE A 228 3.42 11.04 -6.91
C ILE A 228 2.27 10.11 -7.29
N PRO A 229 2.01 9.95 -8.60
CA PRO A 229 1.05 8.96 -9.06
C PRO A 229 1.66 7.57 -8.95
N TYR A 230 0.94 6.65 -8.32
CA TYR A 230 1.29 5.24 -8.26
C TYR A 230 0.27 4.41 -9.03
N GLU A 231 0.67 3.18 -9.36
CA GLU A 231 -0.22 2.10 -9.76
C GLU A 231 -0.09 0.93 -8.80
N LEU A 232 -1.22 0.34 -8.43
CA LEU A 232 -1.26 -0.89 -7.66
C LEU A 232 -1.23 -2.10 -8.60
N TRP A 233 -0.28 -2.96 -8.30
CA TRP A 233 -0.06 -4.24 -8.96
C TRP A 233 -0.08 -5.35 -7.91
N ALA A 234 -0.35 -6.58 -8.35
CA ALA A 234 -0.35 -7.71 -7.45
C ALA A 234 0.12 -9.00 -8.12
N MET A 235 0.71 -9.88 -7.33
CA MET A 235 1.04 -11.24 -7.72
C MET A 235 0.17 -12.21 -6.92
N PRO A 236 -0.64 -13.03 -7.59
CA PRO A 236 -1.32 -14.14 -6.94
C PRO A 236 -0.30 -15.17 -6.44
N LEU A 237 -0.51 -15.65 -5.23
CA LEU A 237 0.31 -16.66 -4.58
C LEU A 237 -0.61 -17.77 -4.06
N LEU A 238 -0.46 -18.97 -4.61
CA LEU A 238 -1.12 -20.18 -4.12
C LEU A 238 -0.13 -21.02 -3.35
N TYR A 239 -0.49 -21.55 -2.19
CA TYR A 239 0.32 -22.55 -1.51
C TYR A 239 -0.50 -23.53 -0.70
N ASN A 240 0.05 -24.72 -0.49
CA ASN A 240 -0.59 -25.79 0.28
C ASN A 240 -0.04 -25.85 1.71
N THR A 241 -0.92 -25.89 2.71
CA THR A 241 -0.57 -26.17 4.11
C THR A 241 -1.23 -27.45 4.56
N ASN A 242 -0.59 -28.16 5.50
CA ASN A 242 -1.12 -29.39 6.10
C ASN A 242 -1.77 -29.15 7.46
N HIS A 243 -1.93 -27.89 7.86
CA HIS A 243 -2.45 -27.52 9.16
C HIS A 243 -3.38 -26.32 9.11
N ALA A 244 -4.13 -26.15 10.21
CA ALA A 244 -4.92 -24.96 10.47
C ALA A 244 -4.02 -23.76 10.84
N GLY A 245 -4.56 -22.55 10.81
CA GLY A 245 -3.86 -21.32 11.21
C GLY A 245 -3.38 -20.49 10.04
N ASP A 246 -3.71 -19.20 10.07
CA ASP A 246 -3.41 -18.24 9.01
C ASP A 246 -2.30 -17.30 9.45
N CYS A 247 -1.39 -16.99 8.53
CA CYS A 247 -0.37 -15.97 8.70
C CYS A 247 -0.43 -15.07 7.47
N TRP A 248 -0.34 -13.77 7.70
CA TRP A 248 -0.52 -12.76 6.65
C TRP A 248 0.57 -11.68 6.65
N PHE A 249 1.44 -11.62 7.66
CA PHE A 249 2.52 -10.63 7.72
C PHE A 249 3.90 -11.28 7.59
N PHE A 250 4.62 -10.91 6.53
CA PHE A 250 5.91 -11.46 6.14
C PHE A 250 6.86 -10.32 5.79
N PRO A 251 7.64 -9.82 6.77
CA PRO A 251 8.43 -8.61 6.62
C PRO A 251 9.44 -8.66 5.48
N ARG A 252 10.04 -9.84 5.29
CA ARG A 252 11.03 -10.09 4.23
C ARG A 252 10.47 -10.05 2.81
N LEU A 253 9.14 -10.00 2.63
CA LEU A 253 8.58 -9.72 1.31
C LEU A 253 8.98 -8.33 0.79
N ALA A 254 9.35 -7.38 1.66
CA ALA A 254 9.92 -6.10 1.23
C ALA A 254 11.24 -6.27 0.44
N GLU A 255 11.97 -7.38 0.62
CA GLU A 255 13.17 -7.70 -0.17
C GLU A 255 12.86 -7.91 -1.66
N LEU A 256 11.60 -8.18 -2.01
CA LEU A 256 11.16 -8.27 -3.40
C LEU A 256 11.30 -6.95 -4.15
N GLU A 257 11.38 -5.81 -3.46
CA GLU A 257 11.47 -4.50 -4.11
C GLU A 257 12.68 -4.41 -5.06
N LEU A 258 13.87 -4.80 -4.57
CA LEU A 258 15.09 -4.78 -5.36
C LEU A 258 15.05 -5.78 -6.53
N VAL A 259 14.47 -6.95 -6.30
CA VAL A 259 14.35 -7.98 -7.34
C VAL A 259 13.37 -7.54 -8.42
N LEU A 260 12.22 -7.00 -8.03
CA LEU A 260 11.22 -6.45 -8.96
C LEU A 260 11.79 -5.27 -9.74
N GLN A 261 12.46 -4.32 -9.09
CA GLN A 261 13.10 -3.19 -9.77
C GLN A 261 14.07 -3.67 -10.86
N LYS A 262 14.95 -4.60 -10.52
CA LYS A 262 15.93 -5.14 -11.47
C LYS A 262 15.26 -5.91 -12.61
N THR A 263 14.30 -6.76 -12.27
CA THR A 263 13.69 -7.71 -13.21
C THR A 263 12.70 -7.04 -14.15
N LEU A 264 12.04 -5.98 -13.68
CA LEU A 264 11.02 -5.22 -14.42
C LEU A 264 11.59 -3.93 -15.04
N GLY A 265 12.91 -3.76 -14.99
CA GLY A 265 13.61 -2.64 -15.65
C GLY A 265 13.21 -1.28 -15.10
N ILE A 266 12.81 -1.20 -13.83
CA ILE A 266 12.36 0.05 -13.22
C ILE A 266 13.58 0.96 -13.01
N PRO A 267 13.56 2.21 -13.50
CA PRO A 267 14.69 3.13 -13.38
C PRO A 267 15.07 3.40 -11.93
N TYR A 268 16.36 3.65 -11.70
CA TYR A 268 16.86 4.09 -10.40
C TYR A 268 16.19 5.41 -9.98
N GLY A 269 15.76 5.51 -8.72
CA GLY A 269 15.05 6.68 -8.18
C GLY A 269 13.53 6.69 -8.38
N LYS A 270 12.96 5.72 -9.12
CA LYS A 270 11.51 5.53 -9.20
C LYS A 270 10.98 4.72 -8.02
N GLY A 271 9.84 5.16 -7.46
CA GLY A 271 9.23 4.50 -6.32
C GLY A 271 8.69 3.11 -6.69
N LEU A 272 9.21 2.05 -6.06
CA LEU A 272 8.54 0.75 -6.00
C LEU A 272 8.55 0.27 -4.56
N HIS A 273 7.38 -0.10 -4.06
CA HIS A 273 7.20 -0.54 -2.69
C HIS A 273 6.32 -1.79 -2.62
N VAL A 274 6.80 -2.82 -1.93
CA VAL A 274 6.09 -4.09 -1.78
C VAL A 274 5.47 -4.14 -0.39
N SER A 275 4.20 -4.52 -0.33
CA SER A 275 3.54 -4.78 0.95
C SER A 275 4.12 -6.04 1.59
N PRO A 276 4.58 -5.98 2.85
CA PRO A 276 4.92 -7.18 3.61
C PRO A 276 3.69 -7.98 4.05
N THR A 277 2.48 -7.47 3.78
CA THR A 277 1.23 -8.16 4.09
C THR A 277 0.70 -8.90 2.86
N LEU A 278 0.50 -10.21 3.02
CA LEU A 278 -0.28 -11.03 2.11
C LEU A 278 -1.76 -10.71 2.31
N PHE A 279 -2.40 -10.23 1.26
CA PHE A 279 -3.83 -9.96 1.28
C PHE A 279 -4.58 -11.27 1.05
N THR A 280 -5.37 -11.69 2.03
CA THR A 280 -6.25 -12.87 1.91
C THR A 280 -7.58 -12.48 1.26
N PRO A 281 -8.33 -13.43 0.67
CA PRO A 281 -9.68 -13.18 0.20
C PRO A 281 -10.57 -12.53 1.27
N ASP A 282 -10.53 -13.06 2.51
CA ASP A 282 -11.35 -12.56 3.63
C ASP A 282 -11.06 -11.10 3.96
N MET A 283 -9.79 -10.67 3.95
CA MET A 283 -9.41 -9.26 4.17
C MET A 283 -9.99 -8.34 3.10
N LEU A 284 -9.92 -8.78 1.84
CA LEU A 284 -10.40 -8.01 0.70
C LEU A 284 -11.93 -7.94 0.69
N TYR A 285 -12.64 -9.04 0.99
CA TYR A 285 -14.10 -9.02 1.11
C TYR A 285 -14.58 -8.15 2.26
N ALA A 286 -13.93 -8.25 3.43
CA ALA A 286 -14.35 -7.51 4.63
C ALA A 286 -14.32 -5.99 4.43
N SER A 287 -13.38 -5.49 3.62
CA SER A 287 -13.25 -4.07 3.30
C SER A 287 -13.88 -3.66 1.96
N GLY A 288 -14.38 -4.60 1.16
CA GLY A 288 -14.75 -4.35 -0.23
C GLY A 288 -13.57 -3.79 -1.04
N CYS A 289 -12.36 -4.29 -0.79
CA CYS A 289 -11.08 -3.82 -1.32
C CYS A 289 -10.72 -2.36 -1.01
N GLN A 290 -11.54 -1.59 -0.27
CA GLN A 290 -11.32 -0.17 -0.02
C GLN A 290 -10.03 0.10 0.76
N VAL A 291 -9.57 -0.89 1.55
CA VAL A 291 -8.31 -0.79 2.29
C VAL A 291 -7.09 -0.57 1.40
N LEU A 292 -7.17 -1.01 0.13
CA LEU A 292 -6.09 -0.85 -0.84
C LEU A 292 -5.91 0.62 -1.27
N SER A 293 -6.91 1.48 -1.12
CA SER A 293 -6.81 2.90 -1.52
C SER A 293 -5.73 3.66 -0.74
N GLN A 294 -5.44 3.24 0.49
CA GLN A 294 -4.43 3.86 1.35
C GLN A 294 -3.05 3.22 1.19
N LEU A 295 -2.97 2.08 0.50
CA LEU A 295 -1.78 1.22 0.54
C LEU A 295 -0.56 1.93 -0.04
N ALA A 296 -0.68 2.58 -1.20
CA ALA A 296 0.45 3.28 -1.82
C ALA A 296 0.99 4.40 -0.90
N GLY A 297 0.12 5.21 -0.31
CA GLY A 297 0.53 6.28 0.60
C GLY A 297 1.19 5.76 1.88
N MET A 298 0.70 4.65 2.43
CA MET A 298 1.34 3.98 3.57
C MET A 298 2.73 3.45 3.19
N LEU A 299 2.84 2.77 2.05
CA LEU A 299 4.09 2.20 1.59
C LEU A 299 5.14 3.28 1.26
N ASP A 300 4.74 4.38 0.62
CA ASP A 300 5.62 5.52 0.37
C ASP A 300 6.11 6.17 1.67
N ALA A 301 5.25 6.22 2.70
CA ALA A 301 5.60 6.70 4.03
C ALA A 301 6.47 5.73 4.88
N GLY A 302 6.89 4.59 4.31
CA GLY A 302 7.66 3.57 5.04
C GLY A 302 6.83 2.76 6.03
N GLU A 303 5.52 2.74 5.88
CA GLU A 303 4.58 1.96 6.69
C GLU A 303 4.18 0.65 5.99
N ALA A 304 3.50 -0.22 6.73
CA ALA A 304 2.93 -1.47 6.24
C ALA A 304 1.52 -1.65 6.79
N TYR A 305 0.56 -1.94 5.91
CA TYR A 305 -0.81 -2.21 6.33
C TYR A 305 -0.89 -3.51 7.13
N ILE A 306 -1.53 -3.48 8.30
CA ILE A 306 -1.84 -4.68 9.08
C ILE A 306 -3.34 -4.73 9.46
N PRO A 307 -4.06 -5.83 9.20
CA PRO A 307 -5.48 -5.97 9.58
C PRO A 307 -5.71 -6.23 11.07
N GLY A 308 -4.66 -6.49 11.85
CA GLY A 308 -4.76 -6.75 13.28
C GLY A 308 -3.41 -6.96 13.95
N ASP A 309 -3.43 -7.44 15.19
CA ASP A 309 -2.22 -7.64 15.99
C ASP A 309 -1.35 -8.80 15.44
N ILE A 310 -0.10 -8.48 15.09
CA ILE A 310 0.88 -9.43 14.52
C ILE A 310 1.21 -10.54 15.52
N THR A 311 1.33 -10.21 16.82
CA THR A 311 1.67 -11.19 17.86
C THR A 311 0.54 -12.18 18.03
N ALA A 312 -0.70 -11.70 18.10
CA ALA A 312 -1.89 -12.53 18.18
C ALA A 312 -2.05 -13.42 16.94
N MET A 313 -1.80 -12.89 15.74
CA MET A 313 -1.78 -13.68 14.51
C MET A 313 -0.73 -14.80 14.60
N ARG A 314 0.51 -14.49 15.00
CA ARG A 314 1.58 -15.49 15.13
C ARG A 314 1.21 -16.56 16.16
N SER A 315 0.63 -16.18 17.30
CA SER A 315 0.14 -17.14 18.29
C SER A 315 -0.96 -18.04 17.73
N ALA A 316 -1.96 -17.47 17.04
CA ALA A 316 -3.05 -18.23 16.43
C ALA A 316 -2.53 -19.21 15.36
N TYR A 317 -1.53 -18.81 14.58
CA TYR A 317 -0.85 -19.68 13.64
C TYR A 317 -0.17 -20.87 14.36
N GLN A 318 0.61 -20.61 15.41
CA GLN A 318 1.31 -21.68 16.15
C GLN A 318 0.34 -22.67 16.83
N GLU A 319 -0.79 -22.18 17.35
CA GLU A 319 -1.86 -23.03 17.88
C GLU A 319 -2.53 -23.85 16.79
N GLY A 320 -2.85 -23.22 15.65
CA GLY A 320 -3.46 -23.87 14.49
C GLY A 320 -2.58 -24.94 13.87
N LYS A 321 -1.26 -24.71 13.84
CA LYS A 321 -0.25 -25.61 13.26
C LYS A 321 -0.29 -27.02 13.83
N GLN A 322 -0.78 -27.19 15.06
CA GLN A 322 -0.91 -28.48 15.73
C GLN A 322 -2.07 -29.34 15.19
N ARG A 323 -3.00 -28.75 14.42
CA ARG A 323 -4.18 -29.44 13.88
C ARG A 323 -3.98 -29.74 12.41
N PHE A 324 -3.99 -31.02 12.04
CA PHE A 324 -3.87 -31.46 10.65
C PHE A 324 -5.13 -31.11 9.85
N VAL A 325 -5.01 -30.15 8.93
CA VAL A 325 -6.08 -29.69 8.05
C VAL A 325 -5.46 -29.30 6.70
N PRO A 326 -5.35 -30.24 5.75
CA PRO A 326 -4.84 -29.95 4.41
C PRO A 326 -5.71 -28.95 3.68
N ARG A 327 -5.11 -27.86 3.21
CA ARG A 327 -5.82 -26.83 2.45
C ARG A 327 -4.89 -26.10 1.50
N MET A 328 -5.47 -25.65 0.39
CA MET A 328 -4.83 -24.72 -0.53
C MET A 328 -5.25 -23.29 -0.19
N THR A 329 -4.27 -22.43 0.00
CA THR A 329 -4.44 -21.03 0.38
C THR A 329 -4.16 -20.14 -0.82
N LEU A 330 -4.98 -19.11 -1.01
CA LEU A 330 -4.79 -18.05 -2.01
C LEU A 330 -4.52 -16.75 -1.28
N ASN A 331 -3.48 -16.03 -1.71
CA ASN A 331 -3.16 -14.68 -1.26
C ASN A 331 -2.67 -13.83 -2.43
N TRP A 332 -2.60 -12.51 -2.21
CA TRP A 332 -1.96 -11.57 -3.12
C TRP A 332 -0.82 -10.83 -2.44
N ILE A 333 0.33 -10.80 -3.10
CA ILE A 333 1.42 -9.88 -2.79
C ILE A 333 1.13 -8.59 -3.56
N VAL A 334 0.70 -7.54 -2.87
CA VAL A 334 0.36 -6.25 -3.49
C VAL A 334 1.55 -5.30 -3.38
N PHE A 335 1.82 -4.57 -4.44
CA PHE A 335 2.89 -3.57 -4.47
C PHE A 335 2.44 -2.31 -5.23
N ALA A 336 3.02 -1.19 -4.86
CA ALA A 336 2.84 0.10 -5.50
C ALA A 336 4.08 0.42 -6.33
N VAL A 337 3.87 0.82 -7.58
CA VAL A 337 4.93 1.26 -8.49
C VAL A 337 4.56 2.63 -9.04
N GLU A 338 5.53 3.53 -9.16
CA GLU A 338 5.29 4.85 -9.74
C GLU A 338 4.71 4.72 -11.15
N HIS A 339 3.71 5.55 -11.47
CA HIS A 339 3.01 5.47 -12.74
C HIS A 339 3.97 5.60 -13.92
N ASP A 340 3.73 4.80 -14.97
CA ASP A 340 4.55 4.69 -16.18
C ASP A 340 6.02 4.27 -15.96
N SER A 341 6.43 3.81 -14.76
CA SER A 341 7.81 3.39 -14.53
C SER A 341 8.10 1.92 -14.88
N LEU A 342 7.07 1.15 -15.21
CA LEU A 342 7.15 -0.29 -15.47
C LEU A 342 7.17 -0.60 -16.97
N ASP A 343 8.20 -1.31 -17.43
CA ASP A 343 8.21 -1.86 -18.79
C ASP A 343 7.40 -3.17 -18.86
N THR A 344 6.14 -3.05 -19.27
CA THR A 344 5.23 -4.21 -19.42
C THR A 344 5.68 -5.23 -20.46
N THR A 345 6.64 -4.90 -21.35
CA THR A 345 7.14 -5.87 -22.34
C THR A 345 7.93 -7.00 -21.67
N LEU A 346 8.57 -6.73 -20.54
CA LEU A 346 9.30 -7.71 -19.74
C LEU A 346 8.38 -8.73 -19.06
N LEU A 347 7.07 -8.43 -18.96
CA LEU A 347 6.07 -9.35 -18.42
C LEU A 347 5.52 -10.35 -19.45
N THR A 348 5.95 -10.25 -20.71
CA THR A 348 5.56 -11.20 -21.77
C THR A 348 6.29 -12.54 -21.68
N GLU A 349 7.44 -12.59 -20.99
CA GLU A 349 8.20 -13.81 -20.71
C GLU A 349 8.15 -14.13 -19.20
N PRO A 350 7.25 -15.04 -18.76
CA PRO A 350 7.03 -15.23 -17.33
C PRO A 350 8.22 -15.81 -16.57
N LYS A 351 8.94 -16.72 -17.22
CA LYS A 351 9.88 -17.61 -16.53
C LYS A 351 11.05 -16.87 -15.87
N PRO A 352 11.78 -15.97 -16.54
CA PRO A 352 12.89 -15.25 -15.90
C PRO A 352 12.46 -14.42 -14.70
N VAL A 353 11.25 -13.85 -14.76
CA VAL A 353 10.70 -13.03 -13.68
C VAL A 353 10.36 -13.89 -12.47
N LEU A 354 9.63 -14.98 -12.68
CA LEU A 354 9.25 -15.89 -11.61
C LEU A 354 10.46 -16.60 -10.99
N ASP A 355 11.45 -17.02 -11.80
CA ASP A 355 12.69 -17.66 -11.33
C ASP A 355 13.50 -16.73 -10.43
N ALA A 356 13.43 -15.41 -10.64
CA ALA A 356 14.09 -14.41 -9.80
C ALA A 356 13.33 -14.13 -8.49
N LEU A 357 11.99 -14.10 -8.53
CA LEU A 357 11.15 -13.74 -7.39
C LEU A 357 10.94 -14.90 -6.41
N MET A 358 10.76 -16.12 -6.93
CA MET A 358 10.39 -17.29 -6.12
C MET A 358 11.35 -17.55 -4.94
N PRO A 359 12.69 -17.51 -5.09
CA PRO A 359 13.59 -17.76 -3.97
C PRO A 359 13.42 -16.78 -2.81
N VAL A 360 13.09 -15.51 -3.09
CA VAL A 360 12.84 -14.50 -2.06
C VAL A 360 11.53 -14.78 -1.33
N ILE A 361 10.49 -15.19 -2.07
CA ILE A 361 9.21 -15.58 -1.48
C ILE A 361 9.38 -16.82 -0.60
N GLU A 362 10.10 -17.84 -1.07
CA GLU A 362 10.34 -19.06 -0.29
C GLU A 362 11.10 -18.75 1.00
N ALA A 363 12.13 -17.90 0.92
CA ALA A 363 12.86 -17.46 2.09
C ALA A 363 11.99 -16.64 3.07
N ALA A 364 11.11 -15.78 2.54
CA ALA A 364 10.22 -14.96 3.37
C ALA A 364 9.11 -15.79 4.05
N LEU A 365 8.48 -16.72 3.32
CA LEU A 365 7.42 -17.57 3.87
C LEU A 365 7.98 -18.63 4.82
N GLY A 366 9.05 -19.33 4.42
CA GLY A 366 9.62 -20.45 5.16
C GLY A 366 10.20 -20.08 6.52
N GLU A 367 10.42 -18.79 6.79
CA GLU A 367 10.80 -18.29 8.11
C GLU A 367 9.62 -18.32 9.11
N TYR A 368 8.39 -18.15 8.64
CA TYR A 368 7.21 -17.97 9.49
C TYR A 368 6.20 -19.11 9.38
N ILE A 369 6.11 -19.76 8.23
CA ILE A 369 5.11 -20.79 7.96
C ILE A 369 5.68 -22.08 7.39
N ASP A 370 5.00 -23.19 7.67
CA ASP A 370 5.25 -24.49 7.06
C ASP A 370 4.26 -24.66 5.91
N TYR A 371 4.76 -24.72 4.68
CA TYR A 371 3.96 -25.01 3.49
C TYR A 371 4.67 -26.07 2.66
N ALA A 372 3.91 -26.75 1.80
CA ALA A 372 4.43 -27.84 0.97
C ALA A 372 4.90 -27.32 -0.39
N GLU A 373 3.96 -26.94 -1.25
CA GLU A 373 4.23 -26.39 -2.57
C GLU A 373 3.61 -24.99 -2.64
N ALA A 374 4.31 -24.09 -3.33
CA ALA A 374 3.82 -22.75 -3.63
C ALA A 374 3.93 -22.47 -5.14
N THR A 375 2.98 -21.71 -5.65
CA THR A 375 2.90 -21.27 -7.05
C THR A 375 2.71 -19.77 -7.06
N LEU A 376 3.70 -19.06 -7.61
CA LEU A 376 3.64 -17.63 -7.87
C LEU A 376 3.14 -17.39 -9.30
N PHE A 377 2.20 -16.47 -9.44
CA PHE A 377 1.72 -16.00 -10.73
C PHE A 377 2.39 -14.67 -11.08
N MET A 378 2.45 -14.37 -12.37
CA MET A 378 3.07 -13.14 -12.86
C MET A 378 2.45 -11.88 -12.24
N PRO A 379 3.25 -10.82 -12.04
CA PRO A 379 2.72 -9.52 -11.70
C PRO A 379 1.70 -9.05 -12.75
N GLU A 380 0.51 -8.67 -12.30
CA GLU A 380 -0.55 -8.09 -13.13
C GLU A 380 -1.13 -6.84 -12.44
N PRO A 381 -1.77 -5.93 -13.20
CA PRO A 381 -2.53 -4.84 -12.62
C PRO A 381 -3.56 -5.36 -11.62
N LEU A 382 -3.76 -4.64 -10.51
CA LEU A 382 -4.50 -5.11 -9.33
C LEU A 382 -5.76 -5.92 -9.65
N TRP A 383 -6.74 -5.34 -10.35
CA TRP A 383 -8.04 -5.98 -10.61
C TRP A 383 -7.94 -7.25 -11.46
N ARG A 384 -6.99 -7.26 -12.41
CA ARG A 384 -6.72 -8.44 -13.23
C ARG A 384 -6.09 -9.55 -12.40
N SER A 385 -5.13 -9.20 -11.56
CA SER A 385 -4.47 -10.12 -10.62
C SER A 385 -5.46 -10.80 -9.66
N LEU A 386 -6.42 -10.04 -9.11
CA LEU A 386 -7.49 -10.59 -8.28
C LEU A 386 -8.32 -11.64 -9.04
N THR A 387 -8.67 -11.35 -10.29
CA THR A 387 -9.41 -12.27 -11.17
C THR A 387 -8.61 -13.53 -11.46
N THR A 388 -7.35 -13.38 -11.89
CA THR A 388 -6.44 -14.48 -12.22
C THR A 388 -6.25 -15.42 -11.02
N GLY A 389 -5.95 -14.86 -9.84
CA GLY A 389 -5.74 -15.64 -8.62
C GLY A 389 -6.96 -16.43 -8.19
N THR A 390 -8.13 -15.78 -8.14
CA THR A 390 -9.40 -16.44 -7.78
C THR A 390 -9.74 -17.57 -8.75
N ARG A 391 -9.65 -17.31 -10.06
CA ARG A 391 -9.96 -18.31 -11.08
C ARG A 391 -9.02 -19.50 -11.02
N ALA A 392 -7.71 -19.28 -10.91
CA ALA A 392 -6.73 -20.35 -10.78
C ALA A 392 -6.98 -21.21 -9.53
N SER A 393 -7.26 -20.57 -8.39
CA SER A 393 -7.59 -21.26 -7.14
C SER A 393 -8.82 -22.15 -7.28
N ASN A 394 -9.92 -21.59 -7.78
CA ASN A 394 -11.18 -22.32 -7.97
C ASN A 394 -11.03 -23.50 -8.94
N GLN A 395 -10.35 -23.28 -10.07
CA GLN A 395 -10.10 -24.33 -11.06
C GLN A 395 -9.21 -25.44 -10.50
N GLN A 396 -8.15 -25.12 -9.75
CA GLN A 396 -7.27 -26.13 -9.16
C GLN A 396 -8.00 -26.97 -8.10
N ARG A 397 -8.84 -26.34 -7.26
CA ARG A 397 -9.71 -27.06 -6.30
C ARG A 397 -10.66 -28.00 -7.03
N LEU A 398 -11.38 -27.50 -8.03
CA LEU A 398 -12.34 -28.32 -8.76
C LEU A 398 -11.65 -29.46 -9.51
N ALA A 399 -10.52 -29.21 -10.18
CA ALA A 399 -9.80 -30.24 -10.93
C ALA A 399 -9.31 -31.37 -10.01
N PHE A 400 -8.75 -31.03 -8.84
CA PHE A 400 -8.33 -32.01 -7.84
C PHE A 400 -9.52 -32.83 -7.34
N THR A 401 -10.59 -32.16 -6.90
CA THR A 401 -11.78 -32.81 -6.36
C THR A 401 -12.48 -33.68 -7.40
N SER A 402 -12.61 -33.19 -8.64
CA SER A 402 -13.21 -33.94 -9.75
C SER A 402 -12.41 -35.19 -10.07
N THR A 403 -11.07 -35.11 -10.08
CA THR A 403 -10.20 -36.27 -10.32
C THR A 403 -10.35 -37.35 -9.24
N LEU A 404 -10.55 -36.95 -7.98
CA LEU A 404 -10.80 -37.88 -6.88
C LEU A 404 -12.16 -38.57 -7.01
N LEU A 405 -13.19 -37.81 -7.35
CA LEU A 405 -14.54 -38.34 -7.53
C LEU A 405 -14.64 -39.26 -8.76
N ASP A 406 -14.02 -38.88 -9.87
CA ASP A 406 -14.02 -39.66 -11.10
C ASP A 406 -13.43 -41.07 -10.87
N LYS A 407 -12.31 -41.14 -10.15
CA LYS A 407 -11.66 -42.41 -9.81
C LYS A 407 -12.50 -43.30 -8.89
N ARG A 408 -13.39 -42.71 -8.09
CA ARG A 408 -14.17 -43.44 -7.09
C ARG A 408 -15.53 -43.88 -7.63
N ILE A 409 -16.27 -42.98 -8.23
CA ILE A 409 -17.67 -43.21 -8.66
C ILE A 409 -17.95 -42.82 -10.12
N GLY A 410 -16.97 -42.23 -10.82
CA GLY A 410 -17.14 -41.66 -12.17
C GLY A 410 -17.91 -40.34 -12.15
N LEU A 411 -17.44 -39.34 -12.91
CA LEU A 411 -18.05 -38.01 -12.91
C LEU A 411 -19.51 -37.98 -13.41
N ALA A 412 -19.91 -38.94 -14.23
CA ALA A 412 -21.29 -39.06 -14.71
C ALA A 412 -22.31 -39.30 -13.59
N ASN A 413 -21.85 -39.80 -12.43
CA ASN A 413 -22.67 -40.08 -11.25
C ASN A 413 -22.56 -38.99 -10.18
N VAL A 414 -21.88 -37.88 -10.49
CA VAL A 414 -21.66 -36.76 -9.58
C VAL A 414 -22.62 -35.62 -9.90
N HIS A 415 -23.28 -35.14 -8.85
CA HIS A 415 -24.20 -34.01 -8.89
C HIS A 415 -23.70 -32.87 -8.01
N ALA A 416 -23.76 -31.66 -8.56
CA ALA A 416 -23.38 -30.44 -7.89
C ALA A 416 -24.59 -29.77 -7.22
N HIS A 417 -24.36 -29.32 -6.00
CA HIS A 417 -25.28 -28.47 -5.24
C HIS A 417 -24.54 -27.19 -4.86
N ILE A 418 -25.14 -26.04 -5.18
CA ILE A 418 -24.52 -24.73 -4.99
C ILE A 418 -25.33 -23.96 -3.95
N GLU A 419 -24.66 -23.47 -2.91
CA GLU A 419 -25.25 -22.64 -1.86
C GLU A 419 -24.48 -21.32 -1.73
N LEU A 420 -25.16 -20.18 -1.80
CA LEU A 420 -24.50 -18.88 -1.64
C LEU A 420 -24.05 -18.66 -0.17
N MET A 421 -22.79 -18.24 0.01
CA MET A 421 -22.20 -17.91 1.31
C MET A 421 -21.75 -16.43 1.35
N PRO A 422 -22.67 -15.47 1.55
CA PRO A 422 -22.38 -14.04 1.39
C PRO A 422 -21.26 -13.53 2.31
N ALA A 423 -21.22 -14.01 3.56
CA ALA A 423 -20.22 -13.60 4.55
C ALA A 423 -18.80 -14.06 4.19
N GLN A 424 -18.66 -15.08 3.33
CA GLN A 424 -17.39 -15.64 2.90
C GLN A 424 -16.99 -15.15 1.49
N GLY A 425 -17.82 -14.32 0.84
CA GLY A 425 -17.60 -13.92 -0.55
C GLY A 425 -17.50 -15.11 -1.49
N ALA A 426 -18.28 -16.17 -1.27
CA ALA A 426 -18.14 -17.45 -1.96
C ALA A 426 -19.47 -18.17 -2.19
N PHE A 427 -19.44 -19.21 -3.01
CA PHE A 427 -20.46 -20.25 -3.06
C PHE A 427 -19.91 -21.52 -2.42
N GLN A 428 -20.67 -22.14 -1.51
CA GLN A 428 -20.38 -23.49 -1.07
C GLN A 428 -20.79 -24.45 -2.19
N LEU A 429 -19.80 -25.07 -2.84
CA LEU A 429 -20.02 -26.13 -3.80
C LEU A 429 -19.95 -27.47 -3.07
N LYS A 430 -21.01 -28.27 -3.18
CA LYS A 430 -21.06 -29.66 -2.72
C LYS A 430 -21.18 -30.56 -3.94
N LEU A 431 -20.30 -31.55 -4.03
CA LEU A 431 -20.32 -32.58 -5.06
C LEU A 431 -20.67 -33.89 -4.39
N GLN A 432 -21.77 -34.50 -4.83
CA GLN A 432 -22.35 -35.70 -4.22
C GLN A 432 -22.62 -36.75 -5.28
N GLY A 433 -22.46 -38.03 -4.93
CA GLY A 433 -22.86 -39.15 -5.78
C GLY A 433 -22.96 -40.44 -4.97
N VAL A 434 -23.53 -41.47 -5.57
CA VAL A 434 -23.69 -42.78 -4.94
C VAL A 434 -22.68 -43.75 -5.52
N ASP A 435 -21.92 -44.41 -4.66
CA ASP A 435 -21.08 -45.54 -5.04
C ASP A 435 -21.98 -46.77 -5.21
N GLU A 436 -22.19 -47.20 -6.44
CA GLU A 436 -23.06 -48.35 -6.76
C GLU A 436 -22.55 -49.67 -6.18
N GLN A 437 -21.26 -49.79 -5.85
CA GLN A 437 -20.68 -51.03 -5.33
C GLN A 437 -20.97 -51.23 -3.84
N ASP A 438 -20.87 -50.15 -3.06
CA ASP A 438 -21.04 -50.17 -1.61
C ASP A 438 -22.36 -49.54 -1.14
N ASN A 439 -23.16 -48.99 -2.07
CA ASN A 439 -24.36 -48.20 -1.80
C ASN A 439 -24.11 -47.07 -0.79
N ASP A 440 -22.90 -46.51 -0.83
CA ASP A 440 -22.43 -45.45 0.05
C ASP A 440 -22.50 -44.08 -0.67
N THR A 441 -22.79 -43.03 0.08
CA THR A 441 -22.83 -41.67 -0.48
C THR A 441 -21.44 -41.06 -0.39
N VAL A 442 -20.86 -40.72 -1.54
CA VAL A 442 -19.61 -39.98 -1.61
C VAL A 442 -19.93 -38.50 -1.72
N GLU A 443 -19.51 -37.74 -0.71
CA GLU A 443 -19.67 -36.30 -0.67
C GLU A 443 -18.33 -35.60 -0.45
N THR A 444 -18.16 -34.47 -1.13
CA THR A 444 -17.09 -33.52 -0.87
C THR A 444 -17.59 -32.11 -1.08
N SER A 445 -17.00 -31.16 -0.37
CA SER A 445 -17.44 -29.77 -0.44
C SER A 445 -16.28 -28.81 -0.27
N PHE A 446 -16.34 -27.68 -0.97
CA PHE A 446 -15.36 -26.60 -0.83
C PHE A 446 -15.98 -25.26 -1.24
N ALA A 447 -15.38 -24.17 -0.74
CA ALA A 447 -15.77 -22.82 -1.11
C ALA A 447 -15.23 -22.48 -2.50
N TRP A 448 -16.14 -22.13 -3.41
CA TRP A 448 -15.89 -21.48 -4.68
C TRP A 448 -15.87 -19.97 -4.47
N LEU A 449 -14.68 -19.39 -4.52
CA LEU A 449 -14.47 -17.97 -4.18
C LEU A 449 -15.03 -17.08 -5.30
N MET A 450 -15.70 -15.98 -4.93
CA MET A 450 -15.99 -14.89 -5.87
C MET A 450 -14.76 -14.00 -6.00
N THR A 451 -14.54 -13.35 -7.14
CA THR A 451 -13.41 -12.40 -7.23
C THR A 451 -13.59 -11.24 -6.24
N PRO A 452 -12.59 -10.95 -5.37
CA PRO A 452 -12.65 -9.78 -4.51
C PRO A 452 -12.77 -8.50 -5.33
N ASP A 453 -13.70 -7.64 -4.94
CA ASP A 453 -14.04 -6.42 -5.67
C ASP A 453 -14.78 -5.45 -4.74
N ILE A 454 -14.91 -4.20 -5.18
CA ILE A 454 -15.72 -3.16 -4.53
C ILE A 454 -17.19 -3.56 -4.48
N ALA A 455 -17.67 -4.21 -5.55
CA ALA A 455 -19.05 -4.65 -5.67
C ALA A 455 -19.12 -6.02 -6.39
N PRO A 456 -18.79 -7.13 -5.69
CA PRO A 456 -18.69 -8.44 -6.32
C PRO A 456 -19.96 -8.84 -7.08
N ASN A 457 -19.80 -9.21 -8.35
CA ASN A 457 -20.91 -9.60 -9.21
C ASN A 457 -21.26 -11.10 -9.01
N ARG A 458 -22.30 -11.34 -8.19
CA ARG A 458 -22.77 -12.68 -7.84
C ARG A 458 -23.29 -13.47 -9.04
N GLU A 459 -24.03 -12.80 -9.92
CA GLU A 459 -24.63 -13.43 -11.11
C GLU A 459 -23.53 -13.89 -12.08
N ALA A 460 -22.54 -13.04 -12.33
CA ALA A 460 -21.40 -13.38 -13.17
C ALA A 460 -20.57 -14.54 -12.57
N ALA A 461 -20.34 -14.53 -11.25
CA ALA A 461 -19.61 -15.60 -10.57
C ALA A 461 -20.37 -16.93 -10.57
N LEU A 462 -21.69 -16.91 -10.44
CA LEU A 462 -22.54 -18.11 -10.56
C LEU A 462 -22.50 -18.66 -11.99
N ALA A 463 -22.67 -17.78 -13.00
CA ALA A 463 -22.60 -18.18 -14.40
C ALA A 463 -21.24 -18.79 -14.78
N GLU A 464 -20.13 -18.25 -14.23
CA GLU A 464 -18.80 -18.83 -14.40
C GLU A 464 -18.71 -20.24 -13.76
N LEU A 465 -19.20 -20.40 -12.53
CA LEU A 465 -19.22 -21.70 -11.85
C LEU A 465 -20.04 -22.73 -12.65
N GLU A 466 -21.25 -22.39 -13.09
CA GLU A 466 -22.11 -23.27 -13.88
C GLU A 466 -21.44 -23.67 -15.21
N ALA A 467 -20.84 -22.70 -15.91
CA ALA A 467 -20.12 -22.98 -17.15
C ALA A 467 -18.93 -23.93 -16.93
N ILE A 468 -18.19 -23.77 -15.82
CA ILE A 468 -17.07 -24.65 -15.50
C ILE A 468 -17.56 -26.05 -15.12
N LEU A 469 -18.62 -26.18 -14.31
CA LEU A 469 -19.23 -27.48 -14.01
C LEU A 469 -19.66 -28.21 -15.28
N GLN A 470 -20.26 -27.49 -16.23
CA GLN A 470 -20.65 -28.03 -17.52
C GLN A 470 -19.44 -28.53 -18.34
N ILE A 471 -18.32 -27.79 -18.34
CA ILE A 471 -17.07 -28.21 -19.00
C ILE A 471 -16.54 -29.53 -18.40
N HIS A 472 -16.68 -29.70 -17.09
CA HIS A 472 -16.29 -30.92 -16.38
C HIS A 472 -17.33 -32.05 -16.47
N GLY A 473 -18.47 -31.83 -17.15
CA GLY A 473 -19.53 -32.84 -17.30
C GLY A 473 -20.29 -33.14 -16.01
N ILE A 474 -20.25 -32.24 -15.03
CA ILE A 474 -20.92 -32.39 -13.74
C ILE A 474 -22.30 -31.74 -13.83
N ALA A 475 -23.37 -32.50 -13.58
CA ALA A 475 -24.73 -31.97 -13.54
C ALA A 475 -24.93 -31.10 -12.30
N CYS A 476 -25.67 -30.00 -12.43
CA CYS A 476 -26.04 -29.14 -11.30
C CYS A 476 -27.52 -29.32 -10.97
N ASP A 477 -27.83 -29.85 -9.80
CA ASP A 477 -29.18 -30.22 -9.40
C ASP A 477 -29.93 -29.06 -8.75
N THR A 478 -29.23 -28.26 -7.94
CA THR A 478 -29.86 -27.19 -7.16
C THR A 478 -28.93 -26.00 -6.94
N TYR A 479 -29.50 -24.80 -7.07
CA TYR A 479 -28.96 -23.55 -6.54
C TYR A 479 -29.83 -23.07 -5.38
N GLN A 480 -29.21 -22.80 -4.22
CA GLN A 480 -29.88 -22.22 -3.05
C GLN A 480 -29.31 -20.84 -2.74
N ASP A 481 -30.14 -19.80 -2.89
CA ASP A 481 -29.88 -18.47 -2.35
C ASP A 481 -30.57 -18.33 -0.99
N ARG A 482 -29.80 -18.28 0.10
CA ARG A 482 -30.32 -18.11 1.47
C ARG A 482 -30.51 -16.65 1.88
N LEU A 483 -30.41 -15.71 0.94
CA LEU A 483 -30.75 -14.30 1.19
C LEU A 483 -32.27 -14.03 1.24
N HIS A 484 -33.10 -15.03 0.94
CA HIS A 484 -34.57 -14.94 0.92
C HIS A 484 -35.25 -16.05 1.72
#